data_AF-A0A6G9YHR6-F1
#
_entry.id   AF-A0A6G9YHR6-F1
#
_cell.length_a   1.000
_cell.length_b   1.000
_cell.length_c   1.000
_cell.angle_alpha   90.00
_cell.angle_beta   90.00
_cell.angle_gamma   90.00
#
_symmetry.space_group_name_H-M   'P 1'
#
loop_
_entity.id
_entity.type
_entity.pdbx_description
1 polymer ?
#
loop_
_entity_poly.entity_id
_entity_poly.type
_entity_poly.pdbx_seq_one_letter_code
_entity_poly.pdbx_strand_id
1 'polypeptide(L)'
;MIYPLVRELAADPIPVTVTCRVLKLARQPYYRWLAAPVTDAALEQAYRANALFDAHRDDPKFGYRFLADEARAAGEAMADRTAWRICSAQGWWSVFGKRRSGKARPGPPVHDFARSPTSTPTGSWATPSTRG
;
A
#
# COMPACT_ATOMS: atom_id res chain seq x y z
N MET A 1 10.42 -4.87 -19.48
CA MET A 1 11.05 -4.74 -20.82
C MET A 1 11.97 -5.93 -21.04
N ILE A 2 11.99 -6.53 -22.24
CA ILE A 2 12.75 -7.75 -22.53
C ILE A 2 14.11 -7.50 -23.23
N TYR A 3 14.57 -6.24 -23.27
CA TYR A 3 15.84 -5.86 -23.89
C TYR A 3 17.10 -6.42 -23.19
N PRO A 4 17.14 -6.61 -21.85
CA PRO A 4 18.25 -7.30 -21.20
C PRO A 4 18.49 -8.69 -21.78
N LEU A 5 17.42 -9.46 -22.04
CA LEU A 5 17.52 -10.78 -22.64
C LEU A 5 18.19 -10.75 -24.03
N VAL A 6 17.87 -9.75 -24.85
CA VAL A 6 18.50 -9.57 -26.17
C VAL A 6 19.99 -9.29 -26.04
N ARG A 7 20.41 -8.55 -25.00
CA ARG A 7 21.82 -8.27 -24.71
C ARG A 7 22.56 -9.52 -24.23
N GLU A 8 21.98 -10.30 -23.32
CA GLU A 8 22.58 -11.55 -22.85
C GLU A 8 22.79 -12.53 -24.02
N LEU A 9 21.76 -12.73 -24.85
CA LEU A 9 21.86 -13.62 -26.01
C LEU A 9 22.88 -13.13 -27.05
N ALA A 10 23.15 -11.83 -27.13
CA ALA A 10 24.16 -11.28 -28.03
C ALA A 10 25.59 -11.41 -27.49
N ALA A 11 25.75 -11.76 -26.21
CA ALA A 11 27.05 -12.11 -25.63
C ALA A 11 27.48 -13.53 -26.04
N ASP A 12 26.51 -14.44 -26.17
CA ASP A 12 26.67 -15.65 -26.98
C ASP A 12 26.64 -15.24 -28.46
N PRO A 13 27.32 -15.94 -29.39
CA PRO A 13 27.47 -15.51 -30.80
C PRO A 13 26.16 -15.51 -31.63
N ILE A 14 25.00 -15.25 -31.01
CA ILE A 14 23.69 -15.14 -31.61
C ILE A 14 23.47 -13.70 -32.09
N PRO A 15 23.20 -13.48 -33.39
CA PRO A 15 22.95 -12.14 -33.91
C PRO A 15 21.71 -11.50 -33.28
N VAL A 16 21.84 -10.24 -32.81
CA VAL A 16 20.73 -9.38 -32.35
C VAL A 16 19.58 -9.34 -33.37
N THR A 17 19.92 -9.45 -34.65
CA THR A 17 18.94 -9.46 -35.74
C THR A 17 17.98 -10.64 -35.68
N VAL A 18 18.45 -11.81 -35.22
CA VAL A 18 17.66 -13.03 -35.06
C VAL A 18 16.83 -12.95 -33.78
N THR A 19 17.43 -12.56 -32.66
CA THR A 19 16.74 -12.46 -31.37
C THR A 19 15.62 -11.42 -31.39
N CYS A 20 15.85 -10.24 -31.96
CA CYS A 20 14.78 -9.23 -32.14
C CYS A 20 13.65 -9.73 -33.05
N ARG A 21 13.95 -10.55 -34.08
CA ARG A 21 12.92 -11.15 -34.94
C ARG A 21 12.08 -12.19 -34.18
N VAL A 22 12.73 -13.09 -33.44
CA VAL A 22 12.08 -14.13 -32.64
C VAL A 22 11.19 -13.52 -31.56
N LEU A 23 11.70 -12.51 -30.85
CA LEU A 23 10.96 -11.81 -29.80
C LEU A 23 9.98 -10.74 -30.33
N LYS A 24 9.87 -10.58 -31.66
CA LYS A 24 9.02 -9.59 -32.33
C LYS A 24 9.24 -8.15 -31.83
N LEU A 25 10.51 -7.77 -31.65
CA LEU A 25 10.94 -6.44 -31.18
C LEU A 25 11.49 -5.61 -32.34
N ALA A 26 11.23 -4.30 -32.32
CA ALA A 26 11.91 -3.37 -33.20
C ALA A 26 13.38 -3.17 -32.78
N ARG A 27 14.29 -3.08 -33.76
CA ARG A 27 15.74 -2.90 -33.51
C ARG A 27 16.11 -1.49 -33.05
N GLN A 28 15.46 -0.48 -33.59
CA GLN A 28 15.74 0.92 -33.23
C GLN A 28 15.59 1.20 -31.72
N PRO A 29 14.50 0.80 -31.03
CA PRO A 29 14.40 1.01 -29.58
C PRO A 29 15.40 0.16 -28.79
N TYR A 30 15.82 -1.00 -29.28
CA TYR A 30 16.88 -1.79 -28.64
C TYR A 30 18.21 -1.03 -28.62
N TYR A 31 18.64 -0.48 -29.76
CA TYR A 31 19.90 0.27 -29.81
C TYR A 31 19.81 1.60 -29.05
N ARG A 32 18.64 2.25 -29.00
CA ARG A 32 18.42 3.42 -28.12
C ARG A 32 18.54 3.04 -26.64
N TRP A 33 17.95 1.93 -26.24
CA TRP A 33 18.07 1.41 -24.88
C TRP A 33 19.52 0.99 -24.56
N LEU A 34 20.27 0.44 -25.52
CA LEU A 34 21.67 0.04 -25.32
C LEU A 34 22.57 1.22 -24.92
N ALA A 35 22.26 2.44 -25.38
CA ALA A 35 23.01 3.64 -25.04
C ALA A 35 22.80 4.10 -23.58
N ALA A 36 21.62 3.85 -23.01
CA ALA A 36 21.26 4.20 -21.63
C ALA A 36 20.31 3.14 -21.05
N PRO A 37 20.82 1.94 -20.70
CA PRO A 37 19.98 0.81 -20.33
C PRO A 37 19.34 0.97 -18.95
N VAL A 38 19.99 1.76 -18.08
CA VAL A 38 19.51 2.18 -16.76
C VAL A 38 19.39 3.69 -16.80
N THR A 39 18.19 4.21 -16.57
CA THR A 39 17.95 5.65 -16.48
C THR A 39 18.29 6.14 -15.08
N ASP A 40 18.66 7.42 -14.94
CA ASP A 40 18.95 8.02 -13.63
C ASP A 40 17.79 7.86 -12.65
N ALA A 41 16.55 8.00 -13.14
CA ALA A 41 15.35 7.78 -12.33
C ALA A 41 15.19 6.33 -11.85
N ALA A 42 15.58 5.34 -12.68
CA ALA A 42 15.56 3.94 -12.28
C ALA A 42 16.65 3.64 -11.25
N LEU A 43 17.82 4.28 -11.38
CA LEU A 43 18.92 4.18 -10.43
C LEU A 43 18.55 4.80 -9.08
N GLU A 44 18.00 6.01 -9.08
CA GLU A 44 17.51 6.69 -7.87
C GLU A 44 16.39 5.87 -7.20
N GLN A 45 15.48 5.29 -7.97
CA GLN A 45 14.46 4.40 -7.42
C GLN A 45 15.07 3.14 -6.79
N ALA A 46 16.14 2.59 -7.37
CA ALA A 46 16.86 1.45 -6.81
C ALA A 46 17.55 1.81 -5.49
N TYR A 47 18.23 2.96 -5.41
CA TYR A 47 18.86 3.43 -4.17
C TYR A 47 17.84 3.65 -3.05
N ARG A 48 16.71 4.31 -3.36
CA ARG A 48 15.60 4.46 -2.41
C ARG A 48 15.03 3.14 -1.93
N ALA A 49 14.86 2.18 -2.85
CA ALA A 49 14.38 0.85 -2.49
C ALA A 49 15.37 0.09 -1.60
N ASN A 50 16.67 0.20 -1.87
CA ASN A 50 17.71 -0.41 -1.05
C ASN A 50 17.77 0.23 0.35
N ALA A 51 17.72 1.56 0.45
CA ALA A 51 17.68 2.24 1.74
C ALA A 51 16.47 1.80 2.61
N LEU A 52 15.30 1.64 1.99
CA LEU A 52 14.11 1.10 2.68
C LEU A 52 14.27 -0.38 3.04
N PHE A 53 14.95 -1.18 2.22
CA PHE A 53 15.23 -2.58 2.51
C PHE A 53 16.16 -2.71 3.71
N ASP A 54 17.24 -1.93 3.74
CA ASP A 54 18.22 -1.94 4.82
C ASP A 54 17.57 -1.49 6.13
N ALA A 55 16.80 -0.39 6.11
CA ALA A 55 16.02 0.04 7.27
C ALA A 55 15.01 -1.02 7.75
N HIS A 56 14.39 -1.77 6.82
CA HIS A 56 13.43 -2.83 7.17
C HIS A 56 14.11 -4.09 7.70
N ARG A 57 15.31 -4.40 7.21
CA ARG A 57 16.14 -5.50 7.70
C ARG A 57 16.59 -5.25 9.13
N ASP A 58 16.97 -4.02 9.46
CA ASP A 58 17.46 -3.65 10.78
C ASP A 58 16.33 -3.59 11.82
N ASP A 59 15.15 -3.09 11.44
CA ASP A 59 13.96 -3.20 12.29
C ASP A 59 12.66 -3.50 11.51
N PRO A 60 12.29 -4.79 11.37
CA PRO A 60 11.08 -5.19 10.66
C PRO A 60 9.78 -4.87 11.42
N LYS A 61 9.87 -4.35 12.66
CA LYS A 61 8.71 -4.04 13.51
C LYS A 61 8.06 -2.73 13.13
N PHE A 62 8.78 -1.82 12.47
CA PHE A 62 8.25 -0.50 12.17
C PHE A 62 7.56 -0.41 10.80
N GLY A 63 6.62 0.52 10.70
CA GLY A 63 5.89 0.80 9.47
C GLY A 63 6.66 1.74 8.52
N TYR A 64 6.16 1.89 7.30
CA TYR A 64 6.80 2.65 6.22
C TYR A 64 7.20 4.09 6.55
N ARG A 65 6.53 4.75 7.53
CA ARG A 65 6.87 6.12 7.95
C ARG A 65 8.22 6.18 8.65
N PHE A 66 8.47 5.25 9.56
CA PHE A 66 9.75 5.12 10.22
C PHE A 66 10.85 4.74 9.23
N LEU A 67 10.56 3.80 8.31
CA LEU A 67 11.50 3.44 7.24
C LEU A 67 11.85 4.63 6.34
N ALA A 68 10.90 5.54 6.09
CA ALA A 68 11.16 6.76 5.33
C ALA A 68 12.06 7.76 6.08
N ASP A 69 11.95 7.81 7.41
CA ASP A 69 12.83 8.63 8.26
C ASP A 69 14.25 8.05 8.31
N GLU A 70 14.39 6.74 8.44
CA GLU A 70 15.68 6.03 8.36
C GLU A 70 16.33 6.19 6.98
N ALA A 71 15.57 6.05 5.90
CA ALA A 71 16.07 6.30 4.55
C ALA A 71 16.54 7.76 4.38
N ARG A 72 15.87 8.72 5.04
CA ARG A 72 16.33 10.12 5.07
C ARG A 72 17.64 10.27 5.84
N ALA A 73 17.82 9.57 6.96
CA ALA A 73 19.07 9.56 7.71
C ALA A 73 20.23 8.93 6.91
N ALA A 74 19.93 7.92 6.09
CA ALA A 74 20.86 7.30 5.15
C ALA A 74 21.16 8.16 3.89
N GLY A 75 20.58 9.35 3.78
CA GLY A 75 20.80 10.30 2.67
C GLY A 75 19.83 10.17 1.49
N GLU A 76 18.95 9.17 1.50
CA GLU A 76 17.95 8.90 0.45
C GLU A 76 16.58 9.44 0.84
N ALA A 77 16.46 10.77 0.91
CA ALA A 77 15.21 11.43 1.24
C ALA A 77 14.14 11.19 0.15
N MET A 78 12.94 10.80 0.59
CA MET A 78 11.80 10.64 -0.30
C MET A 78 10.48 11.00 0.38
N ALA A 79 9.44 11.25 -0.42
CA ALA A 79 8.10 11.45 0.10
C ALA A 79 7.54 10.15 0.69
N ASP A 80 6.78 10.25 1.79
CA ASP A 80 6.11 9.12 2.45
C ASP A 80 5.28 8.26 1.49
N ARG A 81 4.65 8.89 0.49
CA ARG A 81 3.86 8.19 -0.54
C ARG A 81 4.72 7.30 -1.45
N THR A 82 5.96 7.72 -1.72
CA THR A 82 6.93 6.94 -2.49
C THR A 82 7.43 5.76 -1.67
N ALA A 83 7.78 6.00 -0.40
CA ALA A 83 8.18 4.94 0.53
C ALA A 83 7.07 3.89 0.69
N TRP A 84 5.82 4.33 0.91
CA TRP A 84 4.67 3.44 0.99
C TRP A 84 4.48 2.60 -0.29
N ARG A 85 4.57 3.21 -1.47
CA ARG A 85 4.42 2.51 -2.76
C ARG A 85 5.49 1.43 -2.93
N ILE A 86 6.74 1.72 -2.54
CA ILE A 86 7.85 0.77 -2.62
C ILE A 86 7.65 -0.37 -1.61
N CYS A 87 7.41 -0.07 -0.33
CA CYS A 87 7.17 -1.08 0.70
C CYS A 87 5.95 -1.96 0.38
N SER A 88 4.87 -1.37 -0.14
CA SER A 88 3.68 -2.11 -0.55
C SER A 88 3.94 -3.02 -1.76
N ALA A 89 4.77 -2.60 -2.72
CA ALA A 89 5.10 -3.41 -3.88
C ALA A 89 6.03 -4.58 -3.53
N GLN A 90 6.94 -4.38 -2.56
CA GLN A 90 7.90 -5.40 -2.11
C GLN A 90 7.37 -6.30 -0.99
N GLY A 91 6.20 -6.00 -0.42
CA GLY A 91 5.65 -6.79 0.68
C GLY A 91 6.37 -6.57 2.01
N TRP A 92 7.05 -5.43 2.20
CA TRP A 92 7.68 -5.05 3.48
C TRP A 92 6.67 -4.39 4.40
N TRP A 93 6.12 -5.20 5.30
CA TRP A 93 5.07 -4.80 6.22
C TRP A 93 5.64 -4.87 7.63
N SER A 94 5.22 -3.95 8.49
CA SER A 94 5.49 -4.07 9.93
C SER A 94 5.01 -5.43 10.42
N VAL A 95 5.88 -6.17 11.12
CA VAL A 95 5.50 -7.46 11.74
C VAL A 95 4.40 -7.28 12.80
N PHE A 96 4.17 -6.06 13.28
CA PHE A 96 3.00 -5.70 14.06
C PHE A 96 1.80 -5.37 13.17
N GLY A 97 1.30 -6.40 12.49
CA GLY A 97 0.03 -6.35 11.79
C GLY A 97 -1.10 -6.84 12.70
N LYS A 98 -1.83 -5.92 13.35
CA LYS A 98 -3.19 -6.20 13.84
C LYS A 98 -3.96 -6.88 12.71
N ARG A 99 -4.60 -8.05 12.96
CA ARG A 99 -5.44 -8.69 11.94
C ARG A 99 -6.31 -7.61 11.30
N ARG A 100 -6.31 -7.50 9.97
CA ARG A 100 -7.37 -6.77 9.27
C ARG A 100 -8.67 -7.44 9.68
N SER A 101 -9.38 -6.88 10.65
CA SER A 101 -10.74 -7.34 10.94
C SER A 101 -11.52 -7.03 9.66
N GLY A 102 -11.78 -8.05 8.84
CA GLY A 102 -12.89 -7.97 7.92
C GLY A 102 -14.09 -7.52 8.75
N LYS A 103 -14.75 -6.44 8.31
CA LYS A 103 -15.80 -5.70 9.04
C LYS A 103 -16.44 -6.57 10.13
N ALA A 104 -16.05 -6.38 11.39
CA ALA A 104 -16.83 -6.95 12.47
C ALA A 104 -18.22 -6.31 12.32
N ARG A 105 -19.24 -7.13 12.05
CA ARG A 105 -20.63 -6.66 12.11
C ARG A 105 -20.81 -6.06 13.49
N PRO A 106 -21.30 -4.81 13.63
CA PRO A 106 -21.61 -4.26 14.94
C PRO A 106 -22.50 -5.27 15.67
N GLY A 107 -22.14 -5.63 16.89
CA GLY A 107 -23.03 -6.43 17.73
C GLY A 107 -24.36 -5.70 17.91
N PRO A 108 -25.47 -6.42 18.16
CA PRO A 108 -26.77 -5.80 18.43
C PRO A 108 -26.62 -4.78 19.58
N PRO A 109 -27.24 -3.59 19.48
CA PRO A 109 -27.15 -2.58 20.53
C PRO A 109 -27.73 -3.12 21.84
N VAL A 110 -26.87 -3.31 22.84
CA VAL A 110 -27.24 -3.69 24.21
C VAL A 110 -27.60 -2.45 25.01
N HIS A 111 -28.82 -1.95 24.83
CA HIS A 111 -29.43 -1.07 25.80
C HIS A 111 -30.86 -1.56 26.09
N ASP A 112 -30.94 -2.55 26.98
CA ASP A 112 -32.14 -2.81 27.77
C ASP A 112 -32.15 -1.82 28.93
N PHE A 113 -32.90 -0.74 28.79
CA PHE A 113 -33.36 0.04 29.94
C PHE A 113 -34.88 -0.05 29.96
N ALA A 114 -35.37 -1.12 30.58
CA ALA A 114 -36.75 -1.22 31.01
C ALA A 114 -37.05 -0.05 31.96
N ARG A 115 -37.79 0.95 31.47
CA ARG A 115 -38.38 1.98 32.31
C ARG A 115 -39.58 1.36 33.02
N SER A 116 -39.41 0.97 34.27
CA SER A 116 -40.53 0.62 35.15
C SER A 116 -41.46 1.84 35.29
N PRO A 117 -42.76 1.77 34.99
CA PRO A 117 -43.67 2.83 35.38
C PRO A 117 -43.89 2.73 36.90
N THR A 118 -43.26 3.63 37.65
CA THR A 118 -43.59 3.87 39.05
C THR A 118 -45.06 4.28 39.13
N SER A 119 -45.82 3.50 39.88
CA SER A 119 -47.22 3.74 40.18
C SER A 119 -47.41 4.80 41.27
N THR A 120 -48.63 5.34 41.27
CA THR A 120 -49.38 6.02 42.35
C THR A 120 -49.36 7.57 42.36
N PRO A 121 -50.35 8.21 42.98
CA PRO A 121 -51.78 8.08 42.68
C PRO A 121 -52.54 9.44 42.71
N THR A 122 -53.81 9.42 42.28
CA THR A 122 -54.92 10.30 42.71
C THR A 122 -54.82 11.82 42.51
N GLY A 123 -55.72 12.32 41.65
CA GLY A 123 -56.22 13.69 41.66
C GLY A 123 -57.53 13.78 40.88
N SER A 124 -58.64 13.97 41.60
CA SER A 124 -59.96 14.43 41.13
C SER A 124 -59.82 15.67 40.24
N TRP A 125 -60.74 16.08 39.35
CA TRP A 125 -62.17 16.36 39.54
C TRP A 125 -62.90 16.59 38.18
N ALA A 126 -64.20 16.26 38.19
CA ALA A 126 -65.36 16.82 37.48
C ALA A 126 -65.29 17.38 36.01
N THR A 127 -66.11 16.72 35.18
CA THR A 127 -66.99 17.13 34.05
C THR A 127 -67.42 18.62 33.94
N PRO A 128 -67.82 19.15 32.75
CA PRO A 128 -68.95 18.60 31.99
C PRO A 128 -68.95 18.62 30.45
N SER A 129 -69.82 17.72 29.97
CA SER A 129 -70.35 17.56 28.64
C SER A 129 -70.89 18.84 28.02
N THR A 130 -70.67 19.02 26.72
CA THR A 130 -71.60 19.73 25.85
C THR A 130 -72.05 18.77 24.75
N ARG A 131 -73.34 18.46 24.77
CA ARG A 131 -74.08 17.74 23.73
C ARG A 131 -74.55 18.78 22.70
N GLY A 132 -74.57 18.41 21.42
CA GLY A 132 -75.30 19.12 20.38
C GLY A 132 -76.81 18.93 20.47
#